data_AF-A0A2V7DJQ1-F1
#
_entry.id   AF-A0A2V7DJQ1-F1
#
_cell.length_a   1.000
_cell.length_b   1.000
_cell.length_c   1.000
_cell.angle_alpha   90.00
_cell.angle_beta   90.00
_cell.angle_gamma   90.00
#
_symmetry.space_group_name_H-M   'P 1'
#
loop_
_entity.id
_entity.type
_entity.pdbx_description
1 polymer ?
#
loop_
_entity_poly.entity_id
_entity_poly.type
_entity_poly.pdbx_seq_one_letter_code
_entity_poly.pdbx_strand_id
1 'polypeptide(L)'
;MQSAGAQESRLESPLARDIPERYSRQLAPTPSTYWRSPDLRDYTRALKPTEAPLIDPNKRYGLPELIDLAQRVNPETRVAWEAARRSALAVGLVESEYFPALAIS
;
A
#
# COMPACT_ATOMS: atom_id res chain seq x y z
N MET A 1 17.13 35.35 -28.55
CA MET A 1 15.78 34.77 -28.42
C MET A 1 15.78 33.40 -29.07
N GLN A 2 15.88 32.33 -28.28
CA GLN A 2 15.38 30.99 -28.57
C GLN A 2 15.62 30.14 -27.33
N SER A 3 14.57 30.04 -26.51
CA SER A 3 14.44 29.19 -25.34
C SER A 3 14.32 27.74 -25.81
N ALA A 4 15.27 26.89 -25.41
CA ALA A 4 15.15 25.45 -25.55
C ALA A 4 14.14 24.95 -24.51
N GLY A 5 12.91 24.71 -24.95
CA GLY A 5 11.88 24.06 -24.13
C GLY A 5 12.29 22.62 -23.86
N ALA A 6 12.46 22.29 -22.59
CA ALA A 6 12.58 20.91 -22.14
C ALA A 6 11.30 20.16 -22.52
N GLN A 7 11.39 19.29 -23.53
CA GLN A 7 10.35 18.31 -23.80
C GLN A 7 10.46 17.22 -22.72
N GLU A 8 9.73 17.41 -21.62
CA GLU A 8 9.32 16.31 -20.76
C GLU A 8 8.59 15.29 -21.65
N SER A 9 9.27 14.18 -21.91
CA SER A 9 8.68 12.98 -22.49
C SER A 9 7.62 12.47 -21.52
N ARG A 10 6.39 12.98 -21.68
CA ARG A 10 5.19 12.45 -21.05
C ARG A 10 5.11 10.98 -21.44
N LEU A 11 5.45 10.10 -20.50
CA LEU A 11 5.30 8.66 -20.64
C LEU A 11 3.80 8.41 -20.88
N GLU A 12 3.45 8.10 -22.12
CA GLU A 12 2.10 7.68 -22.48
C GLU A 12 1.70 6.52 -21.56
N SER A 13 0.55 6.64 -20.90
CA SER A 13 0.06 5.58 -20.02
C SER A 13 -0.09 4.29 -20.83
N PRO A 14 0.43 3.15 -20.34
CA PRO A 14 0.33 1.89 -21.07
C PRO A 14 -1.14 1.60 -21.38
N LEU A 15 -1.44 1.31 -22.64
CA LEU A 15 -2.77 0.91 -23.05
C LEU A 15 -3.18 -0.31 -22.22
N ALA A 16 -4.43 -0.38 -21.77
CA ALA A 16 -4.94 -1.44 -20.89
C ALA A 16 -4.70 -2.89 -21.39
N ARG A 17 -4.31 -3.07 -22.65
CA ARG A 17 -3.94 -4.35 -23.27
C ARG A 17 -2.60 -4.91 -22.79
N ASP A 18 -1.68 -4.07 -22.31
CA ASP A 18 -0.34 -4.50 -21.87
C ASP A 18 -0.29 -4.84 -20.38
N ILE A 19 -1.43 -4.74 -19.68
CA ILE A 19 -1.54 -5.08 -18.27
C ILE A 19 -1.78 -6.59 -18.15
N PRO A 20 -0.88 -7.33 -17.47
CA PRO A 20 -1.12 -8.74 -17.21
C PRO A 20 -2.45 -8.94 -16.46
N GLU A 21 -3.28 -9.87 -16.92
CA GLU A 21 -4.66 -10.16 -16.42
C GLU A 21 -4.84 -10.18 -14.90
N ARG A 22 -3.79 -10.57 -14.17
CA ARG A 22 -3.76 -10.55 -12.70
C ARG A 22 -3.90 -9.14 -12.10
N TYR A 23 -3.36 -8.12 -12.75
CA TYR A 23 -3.46 -6.72 -12.34
C TYR A 23 -4.75 -6.06 -12.84
N SER A 24 -5.32 -6.54 -13.95
CA SER A 24 -6.60 -6.03 -14.49
C SER A 24 -7.77 -6.19 -13.50
N ARG A 25 -7.73 -7.20 -12.62
CA ARG A 25 -8.72 -7.37 -11.55
C ARG A 25 -8.57 -6.37 -10.40
N GLN A 26 -7.39 -5.78 -10.26
CA GLN A 26 -7.02 -4.89 -9.17
C GLN A 26 -7.00 -3.42 -9.58
N LEU A 27 -7.37 -3.13 -10.82
CA LEU A 27 -7.48 -1.79 -11.35
C LEU A 27 -8.95 -1.47 -11.64
N ALA A 28 -9.26 -0.19 -11.65
CA ALA A 28 -10.55 0.26 -12.15
C ALA A 28 -10.73 -0.23 -13.59
N PRO A 29 -11.88 -0.87 -13.93
CA PRO A 29 -12.06 -1.50 -15.24
C PRO A 29 -11.99 -0.50 -16.41
N THR A 30 -12.22 0.79 -16.15
CA THR A 30 -11.91 1.89 -17.07
C THR A 30 -11.41 3.12 -16.30
N PRO A 31 -10.62 4.03 -16.91
CA PRO A 31 -10.18 5.29 -16.30
C PRO A 31 -11.32 6.19 -15.81
N SER A 32 -12.51 6.03 -16.40
CA SER A 32 -13.74 6.74 -16.08
C SER A 32 -14.59 6.07 -15.00
N THR A 33 -14.22 4.88 -14.54
CA THR A 33 -14.94 4.13 -13.51
C THR A 33 -14.19 4.24 -12.19
N TYR A 34 -14.86 4.67 -11.12
CA TYR A 34 -14.25 4.65 -9.80
C TYR A 34 -13.92 3.22 -9.35
N TRP A 35 -12.77 3.06 -8.70
CA TRP A 35 -12.44 1.82 -8.00
C TRP A 35 -13.57 1.46 -7.02
N ARG A 36 -14.17 0.28 -7.20
CA ARG A 36 -15.08 -0.28 -6.20
C ARG A 36 -14.29 -1.19 -5.29
N SER A 37 -14.41 -0.96 -3.99
CA SER A 37 -13.88 -1.90 -3.00
C SER A 37 -14.54 -3.27 -3.21
N PRO A 38 -13.75 -4.36 -3.22
CA PRO A 38 -14.29 -5.71 -3.07
C PRO A 38 -15.13 -5.82 -1.78
N ASP A 39 -15.94 -6.87 -1.65
CA ASP A 39 -16.81 -7.03 -0.47
C ASP A 39 -16.01 -6.89 0.84
N LEU A 40 -16.34 -5.85 1.61
CA LEU A 40 -15.65 -5.50 2.84
C LEU A 40 -15.97 -6.48 3.98
N ARG A 41 -16.98 -7.35 3.84
CA ARG A 41 -17.35 -8.34 4.86
C ARG A 41 -16.22 -9.32 5.15
N ASP A 42 -15.48 -9.74 4.14
CA ASP A 42 -14.35 -10.64 4.32
C ASP A 42 -13.17 -9.94 5.00
N TYR A 43 -12.92 -8.69 4.63
CA TYR A 43 -11.90 -7.86 5.29
C TYR A 43 -12.25 -7.56 6.75
N THR A 44 -13.49 -7.16 7.04
CA THR A 44 -13.96 -6.92 8.40
C THR A 44 -13.95 -8.18 9.25
N ARG A 45 -14.15 -9.36 8.65
CA ARG A 45 -13.98 -10.65 9.33
C ARG A 45 -12.52 -10.95 9.65
N ALA A 46 -11.60 -10.70 8.71
CA ALA A 46 -10.16 -10.88 8.93
C ALA A 46 -9.59 -9.89 9.95
N LEU A 47 -10.14 -8.67 10.02
CA LEU A 47 -9.76 -7.65 10.99
C LEU A 47 -10.41 -7.85 12.36
N LYS A 48 -11.39 -8.74 12.47
CA LYS A 48 -12.08 -9.00 13.73
C LYS A 48 -11.06 -9.58 14.71
N PRO A 49 -10.79 -8.91 15.84
CA PRO A 49 -9.79 -9.40 16.78
C PRO A 49 -10.24 -10.75 17.36
N THR A 50 -9.29 -11.68 17.46
CA THR A 50 -9.53 -13.01 18.04
C THR A 50 -9.97 -12.92 19.51
N GLU A 51 -9.50 -11.90 20.22
CA GLU A 51 -9.83 -11.65 21.61
C GLU A 51 -10.27 -10.21 21.83
N ALA A 52 -11.27 -10.02 22.70
CA ALA A 52 -11.75 -8.69 23.04
C ALA A 52 -10.66 -7.93 23.82
N PRO A 53 -10.24 -6.73 23.38
CA PRO A 53 -9.26 -5.94 24.12
C PRO A 53 -9.81 -5.59 25.51
N LEU A 54 -8.97 -5.76 26.53
CA LEU A 54 -9.26 -5.25 27.86
C LEU A 54 -9.11 -3.72 27.83
N ILE A 55 -10.24 -3.01 27.70
CA ILE A 55 -10.32 -1.55 27.64
C ILE A 55 -10.93 -1.05 28.93
N ASP A 56 -10.32 -0.03 29.54
CA ASP A 56 -10.92 0.72 30.64
C ASP A 56 -11.84 1.80 30.05
N PRO A 57 -13.17 1.71 30.22
CA PRO A 57 -14.12 2.67 29.65
C PRO A 57 -13.98 4.08 30.25
N ASN A 58 -13.34 4.24 31.41
CA ASN A 58 -13.14 5.54 32.05
C ASN A 58 -11.86 6.24 31.60
N LYS A 59 -10.96 5.54 30.90
CA LYS A 59 -9.73 6.11 30.37
C LYS A 59 -9.98 6.66 28.96
N ARG A 60 -9.60 7.93 28.74
CA ARG A 60 -9.46 8.46 27.38
C ARG A 60 -8.12 8.03 26.82
N TYR A 61 -8.16 7.17 25.82
CA TYR A 61 -6.97 6.72 25.12
C TYR A 61 -6.56 7.72 24.05
N GLY A 62 -5.27 8.02 23.99
CA GLY A 62 -4.67 8.73 22.86
C GLY A 62 -4.55 7.82 21.63
N LEU A 63 -4.38 8.42 20.46
CA LEU A 63 -4.16 7.67 19.22
C LEU A 63 -3.00 6.65 19.30
N PRO A 64 -1.82 6.98 19.86
CA PRO A 64 -0.75 6.01 19.99
C PRO A 64 -1.14 4.81 20.86
N GLU A 65 -1.85 5.05 21.97
CA GLU A 65 -2.29 3.98 22.87
C GLU A 65 -3.33 3.06 22.22
N LEU A 66 -4.22 3.62 21.39
CA LEU A 66 -5.19 2.84 20.60
C LEU A 66 -4.49 1.97 19.54
N ILE A 67 -3.43 2.49 18.91
CA ILE A 67 -2.62 1.74 17.96
C ILE A 67 -1.91 0.58 18.67
N ASP A 68 -1.28 0.84 19.81
CA ASP A 68 -0.61 -0.20 20.60
C ASP A 68 -1.60 -1.28 21.07
N LEU A 69 -2.79 -0.87 21.52
CA LEU A 69 -3.85 -1.79 21.91
C LEU A 69 -4.26 -2.68 20.72
N ALA A 70 -4.51 -2.09 19.55
CA ALA A 70 -4.87 -2.81 18.34
C ALA A 70 -3.79 -3.83 17.92
N GLN A 71 -2.51 -3.46 18.02
CA GLN A 71 -1.39 -4.35 17.70
C GLN A 71 -1.27 -5.52 18.66
N ARG A 72 -1.60 -5.33 19.95
CA ARG A 72 -1.60 -6.41 20.95
C ARG A 72 -2.70 -7.43 20.69
N VAL A 73 -3.89 -6.99 20.28
CA VAL A 73 -5.02 -7.91 20.02
C VAL A 73 -5.00 -8.56 18.64
N ASN A 74 -4.23 -8.03 17.69
CA ASN A 74 -4.14 -8.61 16.36
C ASN A 74 -2.68 -8.76 15.88
N PRO A 75 -1.93 -9.72 16.47
CA PRO A 75 -0.54 -9.96 16.11
C PRO A 75 -0.38 -10.47 14.67
N GLU A 76 -1.37 -11.20 14.13
CA GLU A 76 -1.36 -11.65 12.74
C GLU A 76 -1.36 -10.47 11.76
N THR A 77 -2.14 -9.43 12.05
CA THR A 77 -2.15 -8.21 11.23
C THR A 77 -0.79 -7.51 11.25
N ARG A 78 -0.10 -7.46 12.40
CA ARG A 78 1.26 -6.93 12.48
C ARG A 78 2.22 -7.72 11.60
N VAL A 79 2.17 -9.05 11.65
CA VAL A 79 3.01 -9.93 10.82
C VAL A 79 2.72 -9.73 9.33
N ALA A 80 1.45 -9.61 8.95
CA ALA A 80 1.05 -9.33 7.57
C ALA A 80 1.61 -7.97 7.07
N TRP A 81 1.59 -6.93 7.91
CA TRP A 81 2.17 -5.62 7.59
C TRP A 81 3.69 -5.67 7.46
N GLU A 82 4.38 -6.39 8.35
CA GLU A 82 5.83 -6.59 8.26
C GLU A 82 6.21 -7.33 6.98
N ALA A 83 5.46 -8.37 6.60
CA ALA A 83 5.65 -9.10 5.36
C ALA A 83 5.42 -8.22 4.13
N ALA A 84 4.37 -7.39 4.16
CA ALA A 84 4.09 -6.41 3.10
C ALA A 84 5.24 -5.40 2.97
N ARG A 85 5.73 -4.87 4.09
CA ARG A 85 6.88 -3.94 4.11
C ARG A 85 8.15 -4.58 3.53
N ARG A 86 8.44 -5.82 3.91
CA ARG A 86 9.58 -6.59 3.36
C ARG A 86 9.44 -6.80 1.84
N SER A 87 8.23 -7.11 1.38
CA SER A 87 7.96 -7.31 -0.05
C SER A 87 8.17 -6.02 -0.85
N ALA A 88 7.72 -4.89 -0.32
CA ALA A 88 7.96 -3.58 -0.93
C ALA A 88 9.45 -3.22 -1.00
N LEU A 89 10.23 -3.51 0.06
CA LEU A 89 11.68 -3.31 0.05
C LEU A 89 12.38 -4.20 -1.00
N ALA A 90 11.94 -5.44 -1.16
CA ALA A 90 12.49 -6.35 -2.16
C ALA A 90 12.26 -5.85 -3.59
N VAL A 91 11.06 -5.31 -3.87
CA VAL A 91 10.76 -4.66 -5.16
C VAL A 91 11.65 -3.43 -5.36
N GLY A 92 11.78 -2.57 -4.36
CA GLY A 92 12.62 -1.37 -4.45
C GLY A 92 14.11 -1.66 -4.67
N LEU A 93 14.62 -2.79 -4.17
CA LEU A 93 15.99 -3.23 -4.44
C LEU A 93 16.17 -3.66 -5.91
N VAL A 94 15.23 -4.42 -6.47
CA VAL A 94 15.25 -4.81 -7.88
C VAL A 94 15.14 -3.57 -8.79
N GLU A 95 14.27 -2.62 -8.44
CA GLU A 95 14.15 -1.37 -9.20
C GLU A 95 15.41 -0.51 -9.11
N SER A 96 16.15 -0.55 -7.98
CA SER A 96 17.39 0.22 -7.81
C SER A 96 18.52 -0.18 -8.77
N GLU A 97 18.48 -1.40 -9.33
CA GLU A 97 19.43 -1.84 -10.35
C GLU A 97 19.36 -0.99 -11.64
N TYR A 98 18.20 -0.35 -11.89
CA TYR A 98 18.00 0.55 -13.01
C TYR A 98 18.50 1.98 -12.76
N PHE A 99 18.95 2.31 -11.54
CA PHE A 99 19.40 3.65 -11.18
C PHE A 99 20.89 3.69 -10.80
N PRO A 100 21.60 4.80 -11.08
CA PRO A 100 23.01 4.93 -10.72
C PRO A 100 23.20 5.02 -9.20
N ALA A 101 24.16 4.27 -8.67
CA ALA A 101 24.55 4.34 -7.26
C ALA A 101 25.40 5.60 -7.00
N LEU A 102 24.95 6.46 -6.08
CA LEU A 102 25.67 7.65 -5.64
C LEU A 102 26.31 7.39 -4.28
N ALA A 103 27.62 7.59 -4.15
CA ALA A 103 28.36 7.53 -2.89
C ALA A 103 29.26 8.76 -2.75
N ILE A 104 29.34 9.31 -1.54
CA ILE A 104 30.24 10.44 -1.23
C ILE A 104 31.52 9.81 -0.67
N SER A 105 32.65 10.01 -1.35
CA SER A 105 33.99 9.69 -0.84
C SER A 105 34.63 10.92 -0.21
#